data_AF-A0A6P4EHI0-F1
#
_entry.id   AF-A0A6P4EHI0-F1
#
_cell.length_a   1.000
_cell.length_b   1.000
_cell.length_c   1.000
_cell.angle_alpha   90.00
_cell.angle_beta   90.00
_cell.angle_gamma   90.00
#
_symmetry.space_group_name_H-M   'P 1'
#
loop_
_entity.id
_entity.type
_entity.pdbx_description
1 polymer ?
#
loop_
_entity_poly.entity_id
_entity_poly.type
_entity_poly.pdbx_seq_one_letter_code
_entity_poly.pdbx_strand_id
1 'polypeptide(L)'
;MSPEEMIVSEAVAVTFGNRVLGVLAWLMPLSVTISTFGSANGTLFAAGRLCFAASREGHLLDILSYVHVRRLTPAPGLIFHVSVYEYP
;
A
#
# COMPACT_ATOMS: atom_id res chain seq x y z
N MET A 1 -11.47 23.06 12.29
CA MET A 1 -11.34 21.72 12.87
C MET A 1 -10.51 21.90 14.11
N SER A 2 -11.08 21.70 15.30
CA SER A 2 -10.30 21.80 16.54
C SER A 2 -9.40 20.55 16.69
N PRO A 3 -8.35 20.62 17.52
CA PRO A 3 -7.52 19.45 17.81
C PRO A 3 -8.33 18.26 18.36
N GLU A 4 -9.38 18.49 19.16
CA GLU A 4 -10.22 17.39 19.66
C GLU A 4 -10.99 16.71 18.52
N GLU A 5 -11.56 17.50 17.60
CA GLU A 5 -12.27 16.96 16.42
C GLU A 5 -11.37 16.14 15.50
N MET A 6 -10.07 16.47 15.44
CA MET A 6 -9.09 15.73 14.66
C MET A 6 -8.79 14.35 15.27
N ILE A 7 -8.72 14.26 16.61
CA ILE A 7 -8.46 13.00 17.31
C ILE A 7 -9.65 12.04 17.20
N VAL A 8 -10.88 12.57 17.25
CA VAL A 8 -12.10 11.75 17.20
C VAL A 8 -12.44 11.33 15.77
N SER A 9 -11.92 12.01 14.75
CA SER A 9 -12.26 11.76 13.35
C SER A 9 -11.54 10.53 12.78
N GLU A 10 -12.29 9.51 12.36
CA GLU A 10 -11.75 8.31 11.67
C GLU A 10 -10.99 8.64 10.37
N ALA A 11 -11.47 9.63 9.61
CA ALA A 11 -10.87 10.04 8.34
C ALA A 11 -10.72 11.56 8.27
N VAL A 12 -9.65 12.08 8.89
CA VAL A 12 -9.38 13.53 9.03
C VAL A 12 -9.48 14.29 7.70
N ALA A 13 -8.92 13.75 6.62
CA ALA A 13 -8.95 14.38 5.30
C ALA A 13 -10.36 14.53 4.72
N VAL A 14 -11.25 13.57 4.99
CA VAL A 14 -12.65 13.61 4.53
C VAL A 14 -13.45 14.62 5.36
N THR A 15 -13.28 14.60 6.68
CA THR A 15 -13.92 15.56 7.59
C THR A 15 -13.49 17.00 7.28
N PHE A 16 -12.22 17.21 6.94
CA PHE A 16 -11.71 18.49 6.45
C PHE A 16 -12.33 18.87 5.09
N GLY A 17 -12.35 17.94 4.13
CA GLY A 17 -12.91 18.15 2.79
C GLY A 17 -14.38 18.59 2.83
N ASN A 18 -15.19 17.96 3.69
CA ASN A 18 -16.60 18.32 3.88
C ASN A 18 -16.79 19.75 4.41
N ARG A 19 -15.85 20.27 5.22
CA ARG A 19 -15.94 21.64 5.77
C ARG A 19 -15.44 22.71 4.82
N VAL A 20 -14.44 22.42 4.00
CA VAL A 20 -13.75 23.44 3.19
C VAL A 20 -14.24 23.46 1.74
N LEU A 21 -14.50 22.30 1.14
CA LEU A 21 -14.71 22.18 -0.30
C LEU A 21 -16.19 22.24 -0.72
N GLY A 22 -17.13 22.20 0.24
CA GLY A 22 -18.57 22.27 -0.02
C GLY A 22 -19.02 21.24 -1.06
N VAL A 23 -19.53 21.71 -2.20
CA VAL A 23 -20.01 20.84 -3.31
C VAL A 23 -18.91 19.92 -3.87
N LEU A 24 -17.64 20.32 -3.73
CA LEU A 24 -16.48 19.55 -4.21
C LEU A 24 -15.91 18.59 -3.16
N ALA A 25 -16.57 18.39 -2.02
CA ALA A 25 -16.06 17.53 -0.94
C ALA A 25 -15.76 16.08 -1.37
N TRP A 26 -16.45 15.56 -2.40
CA TRP A 26 -16.22 14.23 -2.97
C TRP A 26 -14.83 14.04 -3.59
N LEU A 27 -14.13 15.13 -3.94
CA LEU A 27 -12.76 15.07 -4.46
C LEU A 27 -11.76 14.62 -3.40
N MET A 28 -12.02 14.86 -2.11
CA MET A 28 -11.11 14.42 -1.04
C MET A 28 -11.01 12.91 -0.89
N PRO A 29 -12.10 12.17 -0.67
CA PRO A 29 -11.99 10.71 -0.60
C PRO A 29 -11.43 10.12 -1.89
N LEU A 30 -11.80 10.65 -3.07
CA LEU A 30 -11.24 10.20 -4.34
C LEU A 30 -9.71 10.36 -4.42
N SER A 31 -9.20 11.54 -4.06
CA SER A 31 -7.76 11.83 -4.10
C SER A 31 -7.00 10.97 -3.09
N VAL A 32 -7.56 10.77 -1.89
CA VAL A 32 -6.99 9.91 -0.86
C VAL A 32 -6.90 8.46 -1.36
N THR A 33 -7.99 7.93 -1.93
CA THR A 33 -8.00 6.56 -2.47
C THR A 33 -6.99 6.36 -3.60
N ILE A 34 -6.88 7.31 -4.53
CA ILE A 34 -5.89 7.22 -5.62
C ILE A 34 -4.47 7.23 -5.05
N SER A 35 -4.20 8.09 -4.07
CA SER A 35 -2.89 8.20 -3.43
C SER A 35 -2.50 6.92 -2.68
N THR A 36 -3.40 6.38 -1.85
CA THR A 36 -3.12 5.15 -1.07
C THR A 36 -3.02 3.93 -1.97
N PHE A 37 -3.88 3.82 -3.00
CA PHE A 37 -3.80 2.75 -3.99
C PHE A 37 -2.48 2.79 -4.77
N GLY A 38 -2.06 3.97 -5.22
CA GLY A 38 -0.79 4.17 -5.90
C GLY A 38 0.40 3.80 -5.01
N SER A 39 0.36 4.19 -3.74
CA SER A 39 1.38 3.83 -2.75
C SER A 39 1.45 2.32 -2.54
N ALA A 40 0.31 1.64 -2.33
CA ALA A 40 0.26 0.19 -2.15
C ALA A 40 0.83 -0.56 -3.37
N ASN A 41 0.46 -0.15 -4.59
CA ASN A 41 0.98 -0.72 -5.82
C ASN A 41 2.50 -0.51 -5.97
N GLY A 42 3.00 0.69 -5.65
CA GLY A 42 4.43 0.98 -5.64
C GLY A 42 5.20 0.10 -4.65
N THR A 43 4.65 -0.08 -3.44
CA THR A 43 5.23 -0.95 -2.40
C THR A 43 5.34 -2.39 -2.88
N LEU A 44 4.30 -2.93 -3.53
CA LEU A 44 4.33 -4.29 -4.08
C LEU A 44 5.45 -4.47 -5.12
N PHE A 45 5.66 -3.50 -6.01
CA PHE A 45 6.76 -3.58 -6.98
C PHE A 45 8.14 -3.53 -6.32
N ALA A 46 8.32 -2.68 -5.31
CA ALA A 46 9.57 -2.61 -4.56
C ALA A 46 9.83 -3.90 -3.76
N ALA A 47 8.81 -4.40 -3.07
CA ALA A 47 8.87 -5.63 -2.28
C ALA A 47 9.25 -6.85 -3.12
N GLY A 48 8.65 -7.03 -4.29
CA GLY A 48 9.00 -8.14 -5.18
C GLY A 48 10.48 -8.13 -5.59
N ARG A 49 11.06 -6.94 -5.85
CA ARG A 49 12.49 -6.79 -6.18
C ARG A 49 13.39 -7.06 -4.97
N LEU A 50 12.99 -6.59 -3.79
CA LEU A 50 13.72 -6.83 -2.54
C LEU A 50 13.74 -8.31 -2.19
N CYS A 51 12.60 -9.00 -2.22
CA CYS A 51 12.51 -10.44 -1.96
C CYS A 51 13.36 -11.24 -2.95
N PHE A 52 13.37 -10.85 -4.23
CA PHE A 52 14.21 -11.49 -5.25
C PHE A 52 15.70 -11.30 -4.98
N ALA A 53 16.15 -10.08 -4.66
CA ALA A 53 17.55 -9.82 -4.36
C ALA A 53 18.00 -10.53 -3.07
N ALA A 54 17.21 -10.42 -2.01
CA ALA A 54 17.55 -11.00 -0.71
C ALA A 54 17.58 -12.54 -0.73
N SER A 55 16.72 -13.19 -1.52
CA SER A 55 16.79 -14.65 -1.70
C SER A 55 18.02 -15.08 -2.49
N ARG A 56 18.44 -14.31 -3.50
CA ARG A 56 19.68 -14.60 -4.27
C ARG A 56 20.97 -14.47 -3.46
N GLU A 57 20.98 -13.58 -2.48
CA GLU A 57 22.10 -13.45 -1.54
C GLU A 57 22.03 -14.47 -0.38
N GLY A 58 21.03 -15.37 -0.38
CA GLY A 58 20.85 -16.39 0.66
C GLY A 58 20.27 -15.87 1.98
N HIS A 59 19.81 -14.61 2.03
CA HIS A 59 19.19 -14.03 3.23
C HIS A 59 17.72 -14.45 3.41
N LEU A 60 17.06 -14.87 2.33
CA LEU A 60 15.69 -15.37 2.31
C LEU A 60 15.62 -16.71 1.58
N LEU A 61 14.49 -17.40 1.69
CA LEU A 61 14.25 -18.68 1.01
C LEU A 61 14.32 -18.53 -0.53
N ASP A 62 14.98 -19.47 -1.20
CA ASP A 62 15.16 -19.47 -2.67
C ASP A 62 13.83 -19.43 -3.44
N ILE A 63 12.76 -20.02 -2.91
CA ILE A 63 11.43 -20.01 -3.53
C ILE A 63 10.89 -18.58 -3.73
N LEU A 64 11.33 -17.61 -2.92
CA LEU A 64 10.92 -16.21 -3.02
C LEU A 64 11.58 -15.49 -4.21
N SER A 65 12.62 -16.08 -4.82
CA SER A 65 13.24 -15.59 -6.06
C SER A 65 12.47 -15.98 -7.33
N TYR A 66 11.43 -16.82 -7.23
CA TYR A 66 10.79 -17.38 -8.41
C TYR A 66 9.92 -16.36 -9.14
N VAL A 67 10.07 -16.33 -10.47
CA VAL A 67 9.30 -15.48 -11.38
C VAL A 67 8.39 -16.33 -12.23
N HIS A 68 7.12 -15.95 -12.33
CA HIS A 68 6.14 -16.70 -13.11
C HIS A 68 6.47 -16.69 -14.61
N VAL A 69 6.54 -17.86 -15.25
CA VAL A 69 7.06 -18.03 -16.62
C VAL A 69 6.27 -17.23 -17.67
N ARG A 70 4.94 -17.14 -17.56
CA ARG A 70 4.09 -16.49 -18.59
C ARG A 70 3.81 -15.01 -18.34
N ARG A 71 3.76 -14.59 -17.08
CA ARG A 71 3.38 -13.23 -16.66
C ARG A 71 4.55 -12.41 -16.12
N LEU A 72 5.71 -13.04 -15.95
CA LEU A 72 6.93 -12.42 -15.42
C LEU A 72 6.74 -11.73 -14.06
N THR A 73 5.80 -12.24 -13.25
CA THR A 73 5.46 -11.71 -11.94
C THR A 73 6.14 -12.51 -10.82
N PRO A 74 6.79 -11.88 -9.82
CA PRO A 74 7.39 -12.56 -8.67
C PRO A 74 6.34 -13.00 -7.65
N ALA A 75 5.44 -13.92 -8.04
CA ALA A 75 4.25 -14.26 -7.27
C ALA A 75 4.54 -14.78 -5.84
N PRO A 76 5.50 -15.71 -5.60
CA PRO A 76 5.80 -16.18 -4.25
C PRO A 76 6.32 -15.07 -3.31
N GLY A 77 7.19 -14.20 -3.81
CA GLY A 77 7.71 -13.05 -3.05
C GLY A 77 6.61 -12.04 -2.69
N LEU A 78 5.68 -11.79 -3.62
CA LEU A 78 4.54 -10.89 -3.37
C LEU A 78 3.54 -11.46 -2.36
N ILE A 79 3.20 -12.75 -2.48
CA ILE A 79 2.30 -13.43 -1.53
C ILE A 79 2.92 -13.39 -0.13
N PHE A 80 4.22 -13.71 -0.01
CA PHE A 80 4.93 -13.64 1.25
C PHE A 80 4.89 -12.22 1.86
N HIS A 81 5.18 -11.19 1.06
CA HIS A 81 5.16 -9.81 1.54
C HIS A 81 3.78 -9.40 2.09
N VAL A 82 2.70 -9.75 1.39
CA VAL A 82 1.33 -9.45 1.84
C VAL A 82 0.96 -10.26 3.08
N SER A 83 1.26 -11.57 3.10
CA SER A 83 0.99 -12.42 4.27
C SER A 83 1.73 -11.95 5.52
N VAL A 84 2.97 -11.48 5.39
CA VAL A 84 3.75 -10.97 6.54
C VAL A 84 3.25 -9.61 7.01
N TYR A 85 2.80 -8.74 6.10
CA TYR A 85 2.22 -7.44 6.46
C TYR A 85 0.88 -7.55 7.18
N GLU A 86 0.14 -8.65 6.98
CA GLU A 86 -1.19 -8.86 7.57
C GLU A 86 -1.14 -9.46 8.99
N TYR A 87 0.03 -9.87 9.48
CA TYR A 87 0.20 -10.22 10.89
C TYR A 87 0.44 -8.95 11.72
N PRO A 88 -0.48 -8.60 12.66
CA PRO A 88 -0.30 -7.45 13.56
C PRO A 88 0.85 -7.65 14.56
#